data_AF-A0A945PGP3-F1
#
_entry.id   AF-A0A945PGP3-F1
#
_cell.length_a   1.000
_cell.length_b   1.000
_cell.length_c   1.000
_cell.angle_alpha   90.00
_cell.angle_beta   90.00
_cell.angle_gamma   90.00
#
_symmetry.space_group_name_H-M   'P 1'
#
loop_
_entity.id
_entity.type
_entity.pdbx_description
1 polymer ?
#
loop_
_entity_poly.entity_id
_entity_poly.type
_entity_poly.pdbx_seq_one_letter_code
_entity_poly.pdbx_strand_id
1 'polypeptide(L)'
;EAFPAVSKDKLGHDLAYSAMLTKLPTGLLGLVLASLIAAYMSTISTHLNWGASYIVNDFYAQQINPTATEKQKVNVGRFATVILFLVSAALALMLTNALQLFDFILMFGAGTGLIFILRWFWWRINAWSEISAIFVSGIVSVLFNIEIVSSFLFGETALMPEYMKFPMVVLITTFVWLVVTFATPAEDKEILLSFYKKTVPGGSGWKAIIGDEQIESDGWSVPSGILAMILALVMIYSLLFATGYFIYGNLLLAEILMLIFLISAYFISRIWDRIKVKVF
;
A
#
# COMPACT_ATOMS: atom_id res chain seq x y z
N GLU A 1 6.29 29.06 -22.70
CA GLU A 1 6.26 27.60 -22.40
C GLU A 1 7.34 27.27 -21.39
N ALA A 2 7.11 26.31 -20.49
CA ALA A 2 8.08 25.96 -19.45
C ALA A 2 9.20 25.02 -19.95
N PHE A 3 8.96 24.19 -20.97
CA PHE A 3 9.92 23.19 -21.46
C PHE A 3 9.89 23.00 -22.99
N PRO A 4 10.56 23.85 -23.77
CA PRO A 4 10.57 23.76 -25.24
C PRO A 4 11.44 22.63 -25.82
N ALA A 5 12.30 22.00 -25.01
CA ALA A 5 13.28 20.99 -25.44
C ALA A 5 12.91 19.55 -25.05
N VAL A 6 11.76 19.32 -24.41
CA VAL A 6 11.31 17.96 -24.05
C VAL A 6 10.67 17.32 -25.28
N SER A 7 11.07 16.07 -25.56
CA SER A 7 10.56 15.32 -26.70
C SER A 7 9.05 15.08 -26.56
N LYS A 8 8.32 15.13 -27.68
CA LYS A 8 6.83 15.12 -27.67
C LYS A 8 6.24 13.87 -27.03
N ASP A 9 6.96 12.75 -27.09
CA ASP A 9 6.64 11.48 -26.44
C ASP A 9 6.73 11.52 -24.91
N LYS A 10 7.39 12.53 -24.34
CA LYS A 10 7.53 12.74 -22.89
C LYS A 10 6.72 13.94 -22.37
N LEU A 11 6.02 14.65 -23.25
CA LEU A 11 5.05 15.68 -22.87
C LEU A 11 3.76 15.01 -22.37
N GLY A 12 3.73 14.66 -21.09
CA GLY A 12 2.58 14.02 -20.42
C GLY A 12 2.10 14.77 -19.18
N HIS A 13 1.21 14.14 -18.40
CA HIS A 13 0.64 14.70 -17.17
C HIS A 13 1.67 14.93 -16.04
N ASP A 14 2.87 14.35 -16.16
CA ASP A 14 3.91 14.38 -15.11
C ASP A 14 4.72 15.69 -15.05
N LEU A 15 4.62 16.56 -16.08
CA LEU A 15 5.45 17.78 -16.18
C LEU A 15 4.86 18.99 -15.44
N ALA A 16 3.62 18.90 -14.98
CA ALA A 16 2.92 20.03 -14.36
C ALA A 16 3.66 20.53 -13.10
N TYR A 17 4.11 19.62 -12.24
CA TYR A 17 4.86 19.97 -11.04
C TYR A 17 6.20 20.65 -11.37
N SER A 18 6.98 20.08 -12.29
CA SER A 18 8.23 20.65 -12.76
C SER A 18 8.03 22.04 -13.38
N ALA A 19 6.91 22.28 -14.07
CA ALA A 19 6.58 23.58 -14.63
C ALA A 19 6.30 24.62 -13.53
N MET A 20 5.64 24.23 -12.43
CA MET A 20 5.41 25.12 -11.29
C MET A 20 6.73 25.55 -10.63
N LEU A 21 7.72 24.66 -10.55
CA LEU A 21 9.03 24.99 -9.97
C LEU A 21 9.72 26.16 -10.68
N THR A 22 9.51 26.31 -12.00
CA THR A 22 10.08 27.43 -12.78
C THR A 22 9.58 28.80 -12.35
N LYS A 23 8.50 28.88 -11.56
CA LYS A 23 7.94 30.12 -11.03
C LYS A 23 8.54 30.55 -9.69
N LEU A 24 9.39 29.73 -9.08
CA LEU A 24 9.98 30.02 -7.78
C LEU A 24 11.19 30.97 -7.87
N PRO A 25 11.42 31.83 -6.86
CA PRO A 25 12.67 32.57 -6.70
C PRO A 25 13.87 31.62 -6.60
N THR A 26 15.05 32.07 -7.03
CA THR A 26 16.26 31.23 -7.15
C THR A 26 16.67 30.50 -5.86
N GLY A 27 16.53 31.14 -4.69
CA GLY A 27 16.81 30.51 -3.39
C GLY A 27 15.82 29.39 -3.02
N LEU A 28 14.52 29.63 -3.25
CA LEU A 28 13.48 28.62 -2.99
C LEU A 28 13.54 27.48 -4.00
N LEU A 29 13.85 27.78 -5.26
CA LEU A 29 14.08 26.77 -6.28
C LEU A 29 15.19 25.79 -5.88
N GLY A 30 16.32 26.31 -5.40
CA GLY A 30 17.43 25.49 -4.90
C GLY A 30 17.03 24.57 -3.74
N LEU A 31 16.29 25.11 -2.76
CA LEU A 31 15.78 24.33 -1.62
C LEU A 31 14.82 23.23 -2.08
N VAL A 32 13.87 23.54 -2.96
CA VAL A 32 12.90 22.56 -3.45
C VAL A 32 13.61 21.47 -4.27
N LEU A 33 14.53 21.82 -5.16
CA LEU A 33 15.31 20.84 -5.93
C LEU A 33 16.13 19.92 -5.01
N ALA A 34 16.80 20.47 -4.00
CA ALA A 34 17.55 19.67 -3.02
C ALA A 34 16.61 18.70 -2.27
N SER A 35 15.44 19.17 -1.84
CA SER A 35 14.45 18.34 -1.14
C SER A 35 13.89 17.22 -2.03
N LEU A 36 13.67 17.49 -3.33
CA LEU A 36 13.19 16.50 -4.29
C LEU A 36 14.25 15.41 -4.54
N ILE A 37 15.52 15.80 -4.71
CA ILE A 37 16.63 14.85 -4.84
C ILE A 37 16.73 13.99 -3.58
N ALA A 38 16.66 14.61 -2.39
CA ALA A 38 16.71 13.88 -1.12
C ALA A 38 15.55 12.89 -0.96
N ALA A 39 14.32 13.31 -1.25
CA ALA A 39 13.14 12.45 -1.20
C ALA A 39 13.21 11.29 -2.19
N TYR A 40 13.67 11.57 -3.42
CA TYR A 40 13.90 10.56 -4.45
C TYR A 40 14.96 9.53 -4.02
N MET A 41 16.12 10.01 -3.53
CA MET A 41 17.20 9.14 -3.04
C MET A 41 16.75 8.28 -1.86
N SER A 42 15.97 8.84 -0.94
CA SER A 42 15.39 8.08 0.17
C SER A 42 14.51 6.94 -0.34
N THR A 43 13.63 7.22 -1.30
CA THR A 43 12.68 6.24 -1.84
C THR A 43 13.40 5.13 -2.61
N ILE A 44 14.33 5.49 -3.50
CA ILE A 44 15.11 4.50 -4.24
C ILE A 44 15.97 3.65 -3.32
N SER A 45 16.63 4.27 -2.33
CA SER A 45 17.47 3.55 -1.37
C SER A 45 16.64 2.52 -0.60
N THR A 46 15.44 2.89 -0.14
CA THR A 46 14.52 1.96 0.55
C THR A 46 14.13 0.80 -0.36
N HIS A 47 13.69 1.05 -1.59
CA HIS A 47 13.26 -0.03 -2.49
C HIS A 47 14.41 -0.97 -2.88
N LEU A 48 15.58 -0.43 -3.21
CA LEU A 48 16.75 -1.26 -3.53
C LEU A 48 17.20 -2.08 -2.32
N ASN A 49 17.16 -1.49 -1.12
CA ASN A 49 17.54 -2.19 0.10
C ASN A 49 16.53 -3.31 0.46
N TRP A 50 15.23 -3.06 0.31
CA TRP A 50 14.20 -4.08 0.48
C TRP A 50 14.35 -5.22 -0.54
N GLY A 51 14.50 -4.88 -1.83
CA GLY A 51 14.71 -5.88 -2.89
C GLY A 51 15.96 -6.73 -2.66
N ALA A 52 17.08 -6.11 -2.30
CA ALA A 52 18.31 -6.84 -1.97
C ALA A 52 18.12 -7.72 -0.72
N SER A 53 17.40 -7.24 0.29
CA SER A 53 17.13 -8.00 1.51
C SER A 53 16.27 -9.24 1.23
N TYR A 54 15.28 -9.17 0.33
CA TYR A 54 14.50 -10.34 -0.09
C TYR A 54 15.38 -11.36 -0.82
N ILE A 55 16.22 -10.90 -1.76
CA ILE A 55 17.17 -11.78 -2.46
C ILE A 55 18.12 -12.47 -1.47
N VAL A 56 18.61 -11.74 -0.46
CA VAL A 56 19.56 -12.28 0.52
C VAL A 56 18.87 -13.22 1.50
N ASN A 57 17.78 -12.81 2.13
CA ASN A 57 17.21 -13.53 3.28
C ASN A 57 16.22 -14.62 2.85
N ASP A 58 15.45 -14.39 1.80
CA ASP A 58 14.37 -15.30 1.41
C ASP A 58 14.84 -16.30 0.34
N PHE A 59 15.80 -15.91 -0.50
CA PHE A 59 16.32 -16.77 -1.55
C PHE A 59 17.73 -17.29 -1.24
N TYR A 60 18.73 -16.42 -1.10
CA TYR A 60 20.12 -16.86 -0.94
C TYR A 60 20.35 -17.63 0.37
N ALA A 61 19.96 -17.05 1.51
CA ALA A 61 20.19 -17.66 2.81
C ALA A 61 19.28 -18.85 3.10
N GLN A 62 18.13 -19.00 2.44
CA GLN A 62 17.24 -20.15 2.65
C GLN A 62 17.47 -21.28 1.64
N GLN A 63 17.70 -20.94 0.35
CA GLN A 63 17.69 -21.92 -0.74
C GLN A 63 19.08 -22.22 -1.31
N ILE A 64 20.03 -21.27 -1.25
CA ILE A 64 21.37 -21.43 -1.86
C ILE A 64 22.42 -21.80 -0.81
N ASN A 65 22.51 -21.04 0.27
CA ASN A 65 23.51 -21.24 1.32
C ASN A 65 22.91 -21.02 2.73
N PRO A 66 22.28 -22.06 3.31
CA PRO A 66 21.70 -22.02 4.66
C PRO A 66 22.68 -21.69 5.78
N THR A 67 23.98 -21.92 5.56
CA THR A 67 25.05 -21.67 6.55
C THR A 67 25.84 -20.40 6.24
N ALA A 68 25.29 -19.50 5.41
CA ALA A 68 25.95 -18.25 5.04
C ALA A 68 26.26 -17.38 6.27
N THR A 69 27.51 -16.96 6.38
CA THR A 69 27.96 -15.98 7.38
C THR A 69 27.37 -14.60 7.09
N GLU A 70 27.24 -13.75 8.12
CA GLU A 70 26.74 -12.38 7.95
C GLU A 70 27.56 -11.57 6.93
N LYS A 71 28.89 -11.79 6.88
CA LYS A 71 29.76 -11.15 5.88
C LYS A 71 29.40 -11.58 4.45
N GLN A 72 29.06 -12.85 4.23
CA GLN A 72 28.60 -13.34 2.93
C GLN A 72 27.25 -12.75 2.56
N LYS A 73 26.28 -12.72 3.49
CA LYS A 73 24.96 -12.12 3.28
C LYS A 73 25.06 -10.64 2.88
N VAL A 74 25.88 -9.86 3.59
CA VAL A 74 26.10 -8.44 3.25
C VAL A 74 26.74 -8.26 1.88
N ASN A 75 27.72 -9.10 1.52
CA ASN A 75 28.35 -9.03 0.20
C ASN A 75 27.36 -9.37 -0.93
N VAL A 76 26.54 -10.40 -0.76
CA VAL A 76 25.47 -10.74 -1.72
C VAL A 76 24.45 -9.61 -1.79
N GLY A 77 24.09 -9.00 -0.65
CA GLY A 77 23.19 -7.84 -0.61
C GLY A 77 23.73 -6.67 -1.42
N ARG A 78 25.00 -6.29 -1.25
CA ARG A 78 25.65 -5.23 -2.04
C ARG A 78 25.62 -5.53 -3.54
N PHE A 79 25.90 -6.77 -3.92
CA PHE A 79 25.85 -7.20 -5.32
C PHE A 79 24.43 -7.15 -5.89
N ALA A 80 23.46 -7.66 -5.14
CA ALA A 80 22.04 -7.60 -5.49
C ALA A 80 21.55 -6.16 -5.67
N THR A 81 21.93 -5.24 -4.78
CA THR A 81 21.62 -3.81 -4.90
C THR A 81 22.12 -3.22 -6.21
N VAL A 82 23.37 -3.50 -6.60
CA VAL A 82 23.95 -2.98 -7.85
C VAL A 82 23.20 -3.55 -9.06
N ILE A 83 22.92 -4.86 -9.07
CA ILE A 83 22.16 -5.48 -10.16
C ILE A 83 20.76 -4.89 -10.26
N LEU A 84 20.02 -4.82 -9.14
CA LEU A 84 18.68 -4.25 -9.11
C LEU A 84 18.68 -2.80 -9.60
N PHE A 85 19.68 -2.00 -9.23
CA PHE A 85 19.83 -0.64 -9.72
C PHE A 85 20.02 -0.60 -11.24
N LEU A 86 20.94 -1.40 -11.80
CA LEU A 86 21.19 -1.42 -13.25
C LEU A 86 19.95 -1.87 -14.03
N VAL A 87 19.26 -2.91 -13.57
CA VAL A 87 18.03 -3.41 -14.20
C VAL A 87 16.92 -2.36 -14.11
N SER A 88 16.73 -1.74 -12.94
CA SER A 88 15.72 -0.69 -12.74
C SER A 88 16.01 0.54 -13.60
N ALA A 89 17.27 0.96 -13.71
CA ALA A 89 17.68 2.07 -14.56
C ALA A 89 17.43 1.76 -16.05
N ALA A 90 17.73 0.55 -16.51
CA ALA A 90 17.45 0.13 -17.88
C ALA A 90 15.95 0.13 -18.18
N LEU A 91 15.13 -0.45 -17.29
CA LEU A 91 13.67 -0.44 -17.43
C LEU A 91 13.09 0.98 -17.40
N ALA A 92 13.59 1.85 -16.53
CA ALA A 92 13.16 3.24 -16.45
C ALA A 92 13.39 4.01 -17.76
N LEU A 93 14.46 3.71 -18.51
CA LEU A 93 14.71 4.30 -19.83
C LEU A 93 13.74 3.80 -20.91
N MET A 94 13.13 2.63 -20.72
CA MET A 94 12.14 2.04 -21.63
C MET A 94 10.71 2.49 -21.33
N LEU A 95 10.45 3.02 -20.13
CA LEU A 95 9.13 3.51 -19.74
C LEU A 95 8.77 4.79 -20.50
N THR A 96 7.63 4.75 -21.18
CA THR A 96 7.06 5.91 -21.89
C THR A 96 6.01 6.63 -21.05
N ASN A 97 5.31 5.92 -20.16
CA ASN A 97 4.23 6.47 -19.34
C ASN A 97 4.27 5.87 -17.92
N ALA A 98 4.59 6.71 -16.93
CA ALA A 98 4.66 6.29 -15.53
C ALA A 98 3.27 6.06 -14.91
N LEU A 99 2.25 6.82 -15.35
CA LEU A 99 0.88 6.70 -14.85
C LEU A 99 0.29 5.32 -15.16
N GLN A 100 0.52 4.79 -16.36
CA GLN A 100 0.03 3.44 -16.72
C GLN A 100 0.62 2.36 -15.81
N LEU A 101 1.92 2.44 -15.50
CA LEU A 101 2.57 1.51 -14.59
C LEU A 101 2.03 1.67 -13.16
N PHE A 102 1.81 2.91 -12.73
CA PHE A 102 1.24 3.22 -11.43
C PHE A 102 -0.18 2.66 -11.28
N ASP A 103 -1.05 2.86 -12.26
CA ASP A 103 -2.41 2.32 -12.29
C ASP A 103 -2.42 0.79 -12.25
N PHE A 104 -1.49 0.16 -12.98
CA PHE A 104 -1.31 -1.29 -12.94
C PHE A 104 -0.92 -1.79 -11.54
N ILE A 105 0.09 -1.18 -10.91
CA ILE A 105 0.55 -1.57 -9.57
C ILE A 105 -0.55 -1.33 -8.52
N LEU A 106 -1.28 -0.21 -8.62
CA LEU A 106 -2.40 0.08 -7.74
C LEU A 106 -3.53 -0.93 -7.91
N MET A 107 -3.89 -1.31 -9.14
CA MET A 107 -4.95 -2.28 -9.38
C MET A 107 -4.55 -3.68 -8.88
N PHE A 108 -3.30 -4.07 -9.09
CA PHE A 108 -2.74 -5.30 -8.54
C PHE A 108 -2.79 -5.33 -7.00
N GLY A 109 -2.39 -4.23 -6.37
CA GLY A 109 -2.45 -4.04 -4.92
C GLY A 109 -3.89 -4.04 -4.39
N ALA A 110 -4.83 -3.41 -5.10
CA ALA A 110 -6.23 -3.38 -4.73
C ALA A 110 -6.83 -4.79 -4.63
N GLY A 111 -6.56 -5.66 -5.62
CA GLY A 111 -7.05 -7.04 -5.60
C GLY A 111 -6.50 -7.90 -4.47
N THR A 112 -5.27 -7.64 -4.01
CA THR A 112 -4.63 -8.40 -2.91
C THR A 112 -4.81 -7.77 -1.53
N GLY A 113 -5.21 -6.50 -1.45
CA GLY A 113 -5.31 -5.77 -0.19
C GLY A 113 -6.23 -6.41 0.84
N LEU A 114 -7.40 -6.91 0.42
CA LEU A 114 -8.39 -7.49 1.33
C LEU A 114 -7.85 -8.72 2.06
N ILE A 115 -7.20 -9.65 1.35
CA ILE A 115 -6.69 -10.89 1.94
C ILE A 115 -5.53 -10.61 2.91
N PHE A 116 -4.63 -9.68 2.59
CA PHE A 116 -3.51 -9.33 3.46
C PHE A 116 -3.93 -8.68 4.77
N ILE A 117 -5.09 -8.02 4.81
CA ILE A 117 -5.69 -7.51 6.05
C ILE A 117 -6.45 -8.62 6.76
N LEU A 118 -7.32 -9.34 6.04
CA LEU A 118 -8.24 -10.30 6.64
C LEU A 118 -7.52 -11.50 7.26
N ARG A 119 -6.34 -11.89 6.76
CA ARG A 119 -5.55 -13.01 7.32
C ARG A 119 -5.21 -12.85 8.81
N TRP A 120 -5.11 -11.60 9.29
CA TRP A 120 -4.84 -11.32 10.70
C TRP A 120 -6.06 -11.63 11.57
N PHE A 121 -7.26 -11.53 11.00
CA PHE A 121 -8.52 -11.61 11.73
C PHE A 121 -9.32 -12.88 11.43
N TRP A 122 -8.95 -13.66 10.42
CA TRP A 122 -9.66 -14.86 10.01
C TRP A 122 -8.73 -16.06 9.82
N TRP A 123 -8.83 -17.04 10.73
CA TRP A 123 -8.01 -18.24 10.79
C TRP A 123 -8.05 -19.15 9.55
N ARG A 124 -9.06 -19.02 8.68
CA ARG A 124 -9.21 -19.90 7.50
C ARG A 124 -8.25 -19.54 6.37
N ILE A 125 -7.72 -18.31 6.34
CA ILE A 125 -6.81 -17.90 5.27
C ILE A 125 -5.51 -18.69 5.40
N ASN A 126 -5.15 -19.39 4.31
CA ASN A 126 -3.98 -20.24 4.21
C ASN A 126 -3.08 -19.80 3.05
N ALA A 127 -1.92 -20.45 2.89
CA ALA A 127 -0.95 -20.11 1.84
C ALA A 127 -1.57 -20.15 0.41
N TRP A 128 -2.44 -21.11 0.13
CA TRP A 128 -3.09 -21.24 -1.18
C TRP A 128 -4.07 -20.08 -1.47
N SER A 129 -4.74 -19.58 -0.44
CA SER A 129 -5.59 -18.39 -0.54
C SER A 129 -4.76 -17.18 -0.93
N GLU A 130 -3.62 -16.96 -0.29
CA GLU A 130 -2.72 -15.84 -0.61
C GLU A 130 -2.11 -15.96 -2.02
N ILE A 131 -1.60 -17.15 -2.37
CA ILE A 131 -1.01 -17.41 -3.69
C ILE A 131 -2.06 -17.19 -4.79
N SER A 132 -3.26 -17.76 -4.64
CA SER A 132 -4.33 -17.58 -5.63
C SER A 132 -4.74 -16.12 -5.78
N ALA A 133 -4.85 -15.36 -4.69
CA ALA A 133 -5.15 -13.93 -4.74
C ALA A 133 -4.08 -13.15 -5.50
N ILE A 134 -2.79 -13.40 -5.23
CA ILE A 134 -1.66 -12.74 -5.90
C ILE A 134 -1.69 -13.00 -7.40
N PHE A 135 -1.80 -14.27 -7.81
CA PHE A 135 -1.80 -14.63 -9.24
C PHE A 135 -3.03 -14.09 -9.97
N VAL A 136 -4.22 -14.23 -9.38
CA VAL A 136 -5.48 -13.75 -10.00
C VAL A 136 -5.48 -12.24 -10.10
N SER A 137 -5.07 -11.52 -9.04
CA SER A 137 -4.96 -10.06 -9.09
C SER A 137 -4.01 -9.62 -10.20
N GLY A 138 -2.86 -10.30 -10.34
CA GLY A 138 -1.88 -10.05 -11.41
C GLY A 138 -2.46 -10.24 -12.80
N ILE A 139 -3.02 -11.43 -13.04
CA ILE A 139 -3.56 -11.80 -14.35
C ILE A 139 -4.73 -10.88 -14.72
N VAL A 140 -5.70 -10.67 -13.81
CA VAL A 140 -6.85 -9.80 -14.09
C VAL A 140 -6.40 -8.36 -14.30
N SER A 141 -5.41 -7.88 -13.53
CA SER A 141 -4.85 -6.53 -13.72
C SER A 141 -4.18 -6.35 -15.07
N VAL A 142 -3.47 -7.37 -15.57
CA VAL A 142 -2.90 -7.35 -16.92
C VAL A 142 -4.02 -7.38 -17.95
N LEU A 143 -4.96 -8.33 -17.84
CA LEU A 143 -6.06 -8.49 -18.79
C LEU A 143 -6.89 -7.22 -18.93
N PHE A 144 -7.24 -6.56 -17.83
CA PHE A 144 -8.03 -5.32 -17.88
C PHE A 144 -7.26 -4.12 -18.44
N ASN A 145 -5.93 -4.16 -18.49
CA ASN A 145 -5.12 -3.12 -19.15
C ASN A 145 -4.82 -3.43 -20.62
N ILE A 146 -5.18 -4.61 -21.14
CA ILE A 146 -5.10 -4.86 -22.57
C ILE A 146 -6.18 -4.04 -23.27
N GLU A 147 -5.80 -3.23 -24.25
CA GLU A 147 -6.67 -2.26 -24.94
C GLU A 147 -7.97 -2.87 -25.47
N ILE A 148 -7.91 -4.07 -26.06
CA ILE A 148 -9.09 -4.78 -26.59
C ILE A 148 -10.07 -5.16 -25.47
N VAL A 149 -9.56 -5.64 -24.34
CA VAL A 149 -10.38 -6.04 -23.20
C VAL A 149 -10.91 -4.82 -22.47
N SER A 150 -10.04 -3.82 -22.27
CA SER A 150 -10.40 -2.57 -21.62
C SER A 150 -11.50 -1.87 -22.40
N SER A 151 -11.35 -1.65 -23.70
CA SER A 151 -12.37 -0.97 -24.53
C SER A 151 -13.71 -1.71 -24.61
N PHE A 152 -13.70 -3.04 -24.52
CA PHE A 152 -14.93 -3.85 -24.52
C PHE A 152 -15.64 -3.83 -23.16
N LEU A 153 -14.89 -3.91 -22.05
CA LEU A 153 -15.45 -4.01 -20.70
C LEU A 153 -15.65 -2.65 -20.01
N PHE A 154 -14.74 -1.69 -20.24
CA PHE A 154 -14.60 -0.45 -19.48
C PHE A 154 -14.46 0.77 -20.41
N GLY A 155 -15.40 1.71 -20.33
CA GLY A 155 -15.40 2.91 -21.16
C GLY A 155 -16.79 3.51 -21.31
N GLU A 156 -16.91 4.61 -22.05
CA GLU A 156 -18.19 5.31 -22.21
C GLU A 156 -19.22 4.51 -23.02
N THR A 157 -18.77 3.69 -23.97
CA THR A 157 -19.61 2.82 -24.82
C THR A 157 -19.48 1.33 -24.48
N ALA A 158 -18.71 1.01 -23.44
CA ALA A 158 -18.42 -0.35 -23.02
C ALA A 158 -19.52 -0.92 -22.10
N LEU A 159 -19.35 -2.17 -21.65
CA LEU A 159 -20.29 -2.81 -20.72
C LEU A 159 -20.37 -2.09 -19.35
N MET A 160 -19.27 -1.50 -18.89
CA MET A 160 -19.17 -0.83 -17.59
C MET A 160 -18.41 0.50 -17.69
N PRO A 161 -18.66 1.45 -16.78
CA PRO A 161 -17.86 2.66 -16.66
C PRO A 161 -16.39 2.37 -16.30
N GLU A 162 -15.48 3.27 -16.68
CA GLU A 162 -14.03 3.10 -16.44
C GLU A 162 -13.66 2.95 -14.96
N TYR A 163 -14.33 3.68 -14.06
CA TYR A 163 -14.08 3.58 -12.62
C TYR A 163 -14.40 2.20 -12.03
N MET A 164 -15.16 1.34 -12.73
CA MET A 164 -15.48 -0.02 -12.29
C MET A 164 -14.31 -0.98 -12.42
N LYS A 165 -13.24 -0.60 -13.13
CA LYS A 165 -12.06 -1.44 -13.34
C LYS A 165 -11.46 -1.94 -12.02
N PHE A 166 -11.25 -1.04 -11.07
CA PHE A 166 -10.70 -1.37 -9.74
C PHE A 166 -11.64 -2.26 -8.90
N PRO A 167 -12.92 -1.90 -8.68
CA PRO A 167 -13.88 -2.77 -8.01
C PRO A 167 -13.97 -4.16 -8.62
N MET A 168 -13.94 -4.28 -9.95
CA MET A 168 -14.03 -5.57 -10.62
C MET A 168 -12.82 -6.47 -10.35
N VAL A 169 -11.60 -5.92 -10.32
CA VAL A 169 -10.42 -6.69 -9.89
C VAL A 169 -10.57 -7.17 -8.45
N VAL A 170 -11.01 -6.31 -7.54
CA VAL A 170 -11.23 -6.69 -6.14
C VAL A 170 -12.28 -7.80 -6.03
N LEU A 171 -13.40 -7.68 -6.73
CA LEU A 171 -14.48 -8.66 -6.69
C LEU A 171 -14.06 -10.01 -7.25
N ILE A 172 -13.42 -10.04 -8.43
CA ILE A 172 -12.97 -11.27 -9.06
C ILE A 172 -11.91 -11.95 -8.19
N THR A 173 -10.88 -11.20 -7.75
CA THR A 173 -9.84 -11.75 -6.90
C THR A 173 -10.43 -12.25 -5.58
N THR A 174 -11.38 -11.51 -4.98
CA THR A 174 -12.05 -11.91 -3.74
C THR A 174 -12.85 -13.20 -3.89
N PHE A 175 -13.61 -13.30 -4.96
CA PHE A 175 -14.34 -14.52 -5.27
C PHE A 175 -13.40 -15.71 -5.41
N VAL A 176 -12.31 -15.58 -6.17
CA VAL A 176 -11.39 -16.70 -6.41
C VAL A 176 -10.68 -17.12 -5.14
N TRP A 177 -10.10 -16.20 -4.37
CA TRP A 177 -9.36 -16.61 -3.18
C TRP A 177 -10.30 -17.19 -2.12
N LEU A 178 -11.56 -16.73 -2.01
CA LEU A 178 -12.56 -17.36 -1.13
C LEU A 178 -12.87 -18.79 -1.55
N VAL A 179 -13.09 -19.03 -2.85
CA VAL A 179 -13.28 -20.39 -3.39
C VAL A 179 -12.09 -21.27 -3.04
N VAL A 180 -10.86 -20.77 -3.22
CA VAL A 180 -9.65 -21.52 -2.87
C VAL A 180 -9.56 -21.77 -1.36
N THR A 181 -9.87 -20.79 -0.51
CA THR A 181 -9.90 -20.94 0.95
C THR A 181 -10.83 -22.06 1.40
N PHE A 182 -12.00 -22.21 0.77
CA PHE A 182 -12.93 -23.28 1.11
C PHE A 182 -12.61 -24.62 0.44
N ALA A 183 -11.94 -24.60 -0.72
CA ALA A 183 -11.52 -25.81 -1.43
C ALA A 183 -10.24 -26.45 -0.87
N THR A 184 -9.43 -25.68 -0.14
CA THR A 184 -8.15 -26.14 0.43
C THR A 184 -8.26 -26.43 1.93
N PRO A 185 -7.45 -27.39 2.44
CA PRO A 185 -7.46 -27.71 3.86
C PRO A 185 -7.05 -26.51 4.72
N ALA A 186 -7.53 -26.50 5.97
CA ALA A 186 -7.02 -25.55 6.96
C ALA A 186 -5.54 -25.78 7.25
N GLU A 187 -4.85 -24.74 7.71
CA GLU A 187 -3.56 -24.91 8.37
C GLU A 187 -3.71 -25.72 9.66
N ASP A 188 -2.64 -26.40 10.06
CA ASP A 188 -2.64 -27.23 11.27
C ASP A 188 -2.98 -26.42 12.51
N LYS A 189 -3.81 -26.99 13.39
CA LYS A 189 -4.29 -26.31 14.60
C LYS A 189 -3.13 -25.85 15.50
N GLU A 190 -2.03 -26.60 15.55
CA GLU A 190 -0.84 -26.25 16.32
C GLU A 190 -0.17 -24.97 15.80
N ILE A 191 -0.07 -24.83 14.47
CA ILE A 191 0.49 -23.63 13.82
C ILE A 191 -0.42 -22.43 14.11
N LEU A 192 -1.74 -22.58 13.95
CA LEU A 192 -2.72 -21.53 14.23
C LEU A 192 -2.68 -21.07 15.69
N LEU A 193 -2.58 -22.01 16.64
CA LEU A 193 -2.43 -21.69 18.06
C LEU A 193 -1.09 -20.99 18.35
N SER A 194 0.00 -21.43 17.72
CA SER A 194 1.32 -20.79 17.87
C SER A 194 1.34 -19.37 17.32
N PHE A 195 0.64 -19.11 16.22
CA PHE A 195 0.46 -17.80 15.64
C PHE A 195 -0.33 -16.91 16.60
N TYR A 196 -1.51 -17.37 17.04
CA TYR A 196 -2.37 -16.60 17.94
C TYR A 196 -1.64 -16.20 19.23
N LYS A 197 -0.91 -17.13 19.86
CA LYS A 197 -0.16 -16.84 21.10
C LYS A 197 0.95 -15.80 20.91
N LYS A 198 1.52 -15.66 19.70
CA LYS A 198 2.59 -14.71 19.40
C LYS A 198 2.05 -13.33 19.02
N THR A 199 0.96 -13.28 18.26
CA THR A 199 0.47 -12.03 17.65
C THR A 199 -0.74 -11.44 18.35
N VAL A 200 -1.49 -12.26 19.11
CA VAL A 200 -2.72 -11.88 19.85
C VAL A 200 -3.59 -10.92 19.03
N PRO A 201 -4.01 -11.30 17.81
CA PRO A 201 -4.68 -10.38 16.89
C PRO A 201 -6.09 -9.99 17.36
N GLY A 202 -6.69 -10.82 18.23
CA GLY A 202 -8.06 -10.68 18.73
C GLY A 202 -9.13 -10.86 17.65
N GLY A 203 -10.39 -10.70 18.05
CA GLY A 203 -11.54 -10.70 17.15
C GLY A 203 -12.26 -12.04 17.00
N SER A 204 -13.49 -11.98 16.48
CA SER A 204 -14.41 -13.13 16.41
C SER A 204 -13.96 -14.23 15.46
N GLY A 205 -13.11 -13.93 14.47
CA GLY A 205 -12.64 -14.94 13.53
C GLY A 205 -11.83 -16.04 14.21
N TRP A 206 -11.14 -15.78 15.31
CA TRP A 206 -10.32 -16.78 16.00
C TRP A 206 -11.12 -17.72 16.93
N LYS A 207 -12.41 -17.48 17.15
CA LYS A 207 -13.29 -18.26 18.04
C LYS A 207 -13.21 -19.78 17.83
N ALA A 208 -13.15 -20.20 16.57
CA ALA A 208 -13.09 -21.63 16.22
C ALA A 208 -11.81 -22.35 16.70
N ILE A 209 -10.74 -21.60 16.98
CA ILE A 209 -9.43 -22.16 17.34
C ILE A 209 -9.17 -22.14 18.85
N ILE A 210 -9.48 -21.02 19.51
CA ILE A 210 -9.16 -20.78 20.93
C ILE A 210 -10.37 -20.87 21.88
N GLY A 211 -11.59 -20.94 21.35
CA GLY A 211 -12.82 -20.91 22.15
C GLY A 211 -13.20 -19.49 22.62
N ASP A 212 -14.43 -19.33 23.08
CA ASP A 212 -14.98 -18.00 23.43
C ASP A 212 -14.31 -17.37 24.68
N GLU A 213 -13.91 -18.18 25.66
CA GLU A 213 -13.39 -17.69 26.95
C GLU A 213 -12.02 -16.99 26.86
N GLN A 214 -11.15 -17.40 25.92
CA GLN A 214 -9.82 -16.80 25.74
C GLN A 214 -9.82 -15.50 24.93
N ILE A 215 -10.89 -15.20 24.21
CA ILE A 215 -10.99 -13.95 23.41
C ILE A 215 -11.33 -12.76 24.29
N GLU A 216 -12.15 -12.97 25.31
CA GLU A 216 -12.57 -11.92 26.23
C GLU A 216 -11.44 -11.49 27.19
N SER A 217 -10.49 -12.38 27.50
CA SER A 217 -9.36 -12.07 28.38
C SER A 217 -8.31 -11.17 27.73
N ASP A 218 -8.13 -11.26 26.41
CA ASP A 218 -6.99 -10.65 25.71
C ASP A 218 -7.28 -9.24 25.16
N GLY A 219 -8.51 -8.74 25.30
CA GLY A 219 -8.87 -7.35 24.99
C GLY A 219 -8.74 -6.97 23.52
N TRP A 220 -9.82 -7.06 22.74
CA TRP A 220 -9.81 -6.73 21.31
C TRP A 220 -9.79 -5.21 21.05
N SER A 221 -8.63 -4.67 20.66
CA SER A 221 -8.41 -3.22 20.45
C SER A 221 -8.70 -2.72 19.03
N VAL A 222 -8.90 -3.62 18.07
CA VAL A 222 -9.02 -3.30 16.63
C VAL A 222 -10.20 -2.37 16.31
N PRO A 223 -11.44 -2.55 16.84
CA PRO A 223 -12.54 -1.63 16.56
C PRO A 223 -12.24 -0.21 17.03
N SER A 224 -11.65 -0.07 18.22
CA SER A 224 -11.20 1.21 18.76
C SER A 224 -10.09 1.81 17.89
N GLY A 225 -9.17 0.98 17.37
CA GLY A 225 -8.13 1.37 16.43
C GLY A 225 -8.67 1.88 15.09
N ILE A 226 -9.64 1.19 14.49
CA ILE A 226 -10.31 1.61 13.24
C ILE A 226 -11.04 2.93 13.45
N LEU A 227 -11.77 3.08 14.57
CA LEU A 227 -12.46 4.32 14.89
C LEU A 227 -11.47 5.48 15.04
N ALA A 228 -10.35 5.26 15.74
CA ALA A 228 -9.31 6.27 15.87
C ALA A 228 -8.64 6.61 14.54
N MET A 229 -8.44 5.63 13.65
CA MET A 229 -7.94 5.85 12.29
C MET A 229 -8.89 6.75 11.51
N ILE A 230 -10.20 6.47 11.51
CA ILE A 230 -11.20 7.28 10.80
C ILE A 230 -11.21 8.71 11.36
N LEU A 231 -11.22 8.87 12.69
CA LEU A 231 -11.17 10.20 13.31
C LEU A 231 -9.87 10.93 12.98
N ALA A 232 -8.73 10.23 12.93
CA ALA A 232 -7.45 10.81 12.55
C ALA A 232 -7.45 11.27 11.09
N LEU A 233 -8.06 10.51 10.18
CA LEU A 233 -8.24 10.91 8.79
C LEU A 233 -9.08 12.19 8.71
N VAL A 234 -10.24 12.23 9.38
CA VAL A 234 -11.08 13.44 9.43
C VAL A 234 -10.32 14.62 10.01
N MET A 235 -9.56 14.41 11.09
CA MET A 235 -8.74 15.45 11.72
C MET A 235 -7.70 16.02 10.75
N ILE A 236 -6.91 15.16 10.10
CA ILE A 236 -5.84 15.58 9.19
C ILE A 236 -6.41 16.30 7.96
N TYR A 237 -7.43 15.73 7.30
CA TYR A 237 -8.03 16.36 6.13
C TYR A 237 -8.71 17.69 6.48
N SER A 238 -9.39 17.77 7.63
CA SER A 238 -10.02 19.02 8.06
C SER A 238 -8.97 20.11 8.30
N LEU A 239 -7.85 19.78 8.95
CA LEU A 239 -6.75 20.73 9.15
C LEU A 239 -6.10 21.17 7.83
N LEU A 240 -5.87 20.22 6.90
CA LEU A 240 -5.31 20.48 5.58
C LEU A 240 -6.20 21.44 4.78
N PHE A 241 -7.49 21.14 4.66
CA PHE A 241 -8.43 21.97 3.92
C PHE A 241 -8.71 23.31 4.62
N ALA A 242 -8.80 23.34 5.95
CA ALA A 242 -8.92 24.58 6.71
C ALA A 242 -7.75 25.53 6.41
N THR A 243 -6.52 25.01 6.42
CA THR A 243 -5.31 25.78 6.07
C THR A 243 -5.40 26.33 4.65
N GLY A 244 -5.86 25.52 3.69
CA GLY A 244 -6.11 25.97 2.33
C GLY A 244 -7.12 27.10 2.25
N TYR A 245 -8.26 26.98 2.93
CA TYR A 245 -9.31 28.00 2.94
C TYR A 245 -8.89 29.29 3.64
N PHE A 246 -8.08 29.22 4.69
CA PHE A 246 -7.46 30.41 5.29
C PHE A 246 -6.58 31.15 4.27
N ILE A 247 -5.75 30.42 3.51
CA ILE A 247 -4.89 31.01 2.47
C ILE A 247 -5.72 31.65 1.35
N TYR A 248 -6.81 31.01 0.94
CA TYR A 248 -7.70 31.53 -0.11
C TYR A 248 -8.71 32.60 0.39
N GLY A 249 -8.69 32.94 1.68
CA GLY A 249 -9.56 33.98 2.26
C GLY A 249 -11.02 33.59 2.48
N ASN A 250 -11.37 32.30 2.38
CA ASN A 250 -12.72 31.81 2.69
C ASN A 250 -12.84 31.44 4.17
N LEU A 251 -13.07 32.43 5.02
CA LEU A 251 -13.06 32.27 6.47
C LEU A 251 -14.17 31.34 6.99
N LEU A 252 -15.36 31.36 6.39
CA LEU A 252 -16.48 30.53 6.84
C LEU A 252 -16.17 29.03 6.74
N LEU A 253 -15.69 28.59 5.57
CA LEU A 253 -15.31 27.18 5.39
C LEU A 253 -14.09 26.80 6.24
N ALA A 254 -13.14 27.73 6.38
CA ALA A 254 -11.95 27.52 7.22
C ALA A 254 -12.34 27.29 8.69
N GLU A 255 -13.25 28.10 9.24
CA GLU A 255 -13.73 27.98 10.62
C GLU A 255 -14.52 26.69 10.86
N ILE A 256 -15.40 26.30 9.94
CA ILE A 256 -16.15 25.04 10.02
C ILE A 256 -15.19 23.84 10.06
N LEU A 257 -14.21 23.81 9.16
CA LEU A 257 -13.24 22.72 9.10
C LEU A 257 -12.31 22.72 10.32
N MET A 258 -11.96 23.91 10.84
CA MET A 258 -11.19 24.03 12.08
C MET A 258 -11.98 23.48 13.28
N LEU A 259 -13.29 23.70 13.34
CA LEU A 259 -14.14 23.11 14.37
C LEU A 259 -14.19 21.57 14.27
N ILE A 260 -14.34 21.03 13.05
CA ILE A 260 -14.32 19.58 12.81
C ILE A 260 -12.98 18.97 13.23
N PHE A 261 -11.87 19.66 12.94
CA PHE A 261 -10.54 19.28 13.41
C PHE A 261 -10.49 19.19 14.95
N LEU A 262 -10.94 20.22 15.66
CA LEU A 262 -10.93 20.25 17.13
C LEU A 262 -11.81 19.15 17.74
N ILE A 263 -13.00 18.93 17.18
CA ILE A 263 -13.91 17.85 17.61
C ILE A 263 -13.24 16.48 17.41
N SER A 264 -12.65 16.25 16.24
CA SER A 264 -11.97 14.98 15.93
C SER A 264 -10.76 14.74 16.84
N ALA A 265 -9.96 15.78 17.09
CA ALA A 265 -8.83 15.72 18.02
C ALA A 265 -9.28 15.38 19.45
N TYR A 266 -10.38 15.98 19.91
CA TYR A 266 -10.97 15.65 21.21
C TYR A 266 -11.40 14.18 21.29
N PHE A 267 -12.12 13.66 20.30
CA PHE A 267 -12.54 12.25 20.30
C PHE A 267 -11.36 11.27 20.23
N ILE A 268 -10.32 11.57 19.45
CA ILE A 268 -9.09 10.77 19.42
C ILE A 268 -8.46 10.71 20.80
N SER A 269 -8.34 11.85 21.50
CA SER A 269 -7.75 11.89 22.85
C SER A 269 -8.51 11.01 23.85
N ARG A 270 -9.84 10.89 23.70
CA ARG A 270 -10.69 10.03 24.54
C ARG A 270 -10.57 8.54 24.20
N ILE A 271 -10.40 8.20 22.93
CA ILE A 271 -10.28 6.82 22.47
C ILE A 271 -8.87 6.27 22.71
N TRP A 272 -7.86 7.14 22.80
CA TRP A 272 -6.47 6.76 23.02
C TRP A 272 -6.27 5.81 24.20
N ASP A 273 -6.97 6.04 25.31
CA ASP A 273 -6.89 5.17 26.49
C ASP A 273 -7.46 3.77 26.27
N ARG A 274 -8.35 3.58 25.29
CA ARG A 274 -8.91 2.27 24.91
C ARG A 274 -8.06 1.50 23.90
N ILE A 275 -7.04 2.15 23.31
CA ILE A 275 -6.12 1.52 22.34
C ILE A 275 -4.89 0.96 23.04
N LYS A 276 -4.57 1.42 24.27
CA LYS A 276 -3.40 0.97 25.02
C LYS A 276 -3.42 -0.55 25.23
N VAL A 277 -2.79 -1.27 24.32
CA VAL A 277 -2.39 -2.66 24.52
C VAL A 277 -1.26 -2.60 25.56
N LYS A 278 -1.36 -3.42 26.62
CA LYS A 278 -0.20 -3.66 27.48
C LYS A 278 0.84 -4.37 26.64
N VAL A 279 1.77 -3.61 26.08
CA VAL A 279 2.97 -4.17 25.45
C VAL A 279 3.85 -4.64 26.60
N PHE A 280 4.09 -5.94 26.65
CA PHE A 280 4.91 -6.62 27.66
C PHE A 280 6.33 -6.04 27.75
#